data_AF-A0A7J5E718-F1
#
_entry.id   AF-A0A7J5E718-F1
#
_cell.length_a   1.000
_cell.length_b   1.000
_cell.length_c   1.000
_cell.angle_alpha   90.00
_cell.angle_beta   90.00
_cell.angle_gamma   90.00
#
_symmetry.space_group_name_H-M   'P 1'
#
loop_
_entity.id
_entity.type
_entity.pdbx_description
1 polymer ?
#
loop_
_entity_poly.entity_id
_entity_poly.type
_entity_poly.pdbx_seq_one_letter_code
_entity_poly.pdbx_strand_id
1 'polypeptide(L)' 'MNILKEFKTFAMKGNVIDMAVGIIIGAAFGKIVSSFVNNVLMPPLGILIGGVDFTNLAIVLKEAVGETPAVTLSYGIFI' A
#
# COMPACT_ATOMS: atom_id res chain seq x y z
N MET A 1 -7.44 -42.43 9.52
CA MET A 1 -6.69 -41.35 8.84
C MET A 1 -6.91 -40.06 9.62
N ASN A 2 -5.88 -39.46 10.20
CA ASN A 2 -6.05 -38.29 11.07
C ASN A 2 -5.53 -37.05 10.33
N ILE A 3 -6.46 -36.26 9.75
CA ILE A 3 -6.20 -35.10 8.88
C ILE A 3 -5.16 -34.13 9.47
N LEU A 4 -5.13 -33.95 10.80
CA LEU A 4 -4.14 -33.09 11.47
C LEU A 4 -2.70 -33.57 11.30
N LYS A 5 -2.47 -34.89 11.25
CA LYS A 5 -1.13 -35.45 11.00
C LYS A 5 -0.72 -35.24 9.55
N GLU A 6 -1.64 -35.44 8.60
CA GLU A 6 -1.38 -35.23 7.17
C GLU A 6 -1.13 -33.76 6.85
N PHE A 7 -1.92 -32.86 7.45
CA PHE A 7 -1.69 -31.42 7.35
C PHE A 7 -0.35 -31.02 7.93
N LYS A 8 0.04 -31.53 9.11
CA LYS A 8 1.37 -31.27 9.67
C LYS A 8 2.47 -31.74 8.72
N THR A 9 2.36 -32.95 8.18
CA THR A 9 3.35 -33.48 7.22
C THR A 9 3.39 -32.64 5.93
N PHE A 10 2.24 -32.14 5.45
CA PHE A 10 2.16 -31.25 4.30
C PHE A 10 2.77 -29.87 4.58
N ALA A 11 2.41 -29.25 5.70
CA ALA A 11 2.87 -27.93 6.11
C ALA A 11 4.37 -27.92 6.46
N MET A 12 4.92 -29.04 6.91
CA MET A 12 6.35 -29.19 7.18
C MET A 12 7.19 -29.46 5.91
N LYS A 13 6.59 -29.55 4.73
CA LYS A 13 7.36 -29.62 3.48
C LYS A 13 8.08 -28.30 3.26
N GLY A 14 9.40 -28.35 3.08
CA GLY A 14 10.25 -27.15 2.86
C GLY A 14 9.69 -26.20 1.80
N ASN A 15 9.33 -26.72 0.61
CA ASN A 15 8.69 -25.94 -0.46
C ASN A 15 7.46 -25.13 0.01
N VAL A 16 6.58 -25.71 0.83
CA VAL A 16 5.37 -25.04 1.30
C VAL A 16 5.70 -23.94 2.31
N ILE A 17 6.66 -24.20 3.20
CA ILE A 17 7.14 -23.21 4.17
C ILE A 17 7.81 -22.04 3.46
N ASP A 18 8.73 -22.31 2.54
CA ASP A 18 9.48 -21.29 1.82
C ASP A 18 8.54 -20.41 0.97
N MET A 19 7.55 -21.01 0.32
CA MET A 19 6.51 -20.29 -0.41
C MET A 19 5.67 -19.41 0.54
N ALA A 20 5.24 -19.94 1.69
CA ALA A 20 4.46 -19.18 2.66
C ALA A 20 5.25 -17.98 3.21
N VAL A 21 6.53 -18.18 3.54
CA VAL A 21 7.44 -17.12 3.99
C VAL A 21 7.61 -16.06 2.90
N GLY A 22 7.81 -16.47 1.63
CA GLY A 22 7.92 -15.55 0.50
C GLY A 22 6.68 -14.67 0.31
N ILE A 23 5.48 -15.24 0.45
CA ILE A 23 4.21 -14.49 0.34
C ILE A 23 4.06 -13.51 1.51
N ILE A 24 4.34 -13.95 2.74
CA ILE A 24 4.23 -13.10 3.93
C ILE A 24 5.20 -11.92 3.85
N ILE A 25 6.46 -12.19 3.47
CA ILE A 25 7.46 -11.15 3.27
C ILE A 25 7.04 -10.22 2.14
N GLY A 26 6.62 -10.74 0.99
CA GLY A 26 6.17 -9.92 -0.14
C GLY A 26 5.01 -9.00 0.22
N ALA A 27 4.00 -9.52 0.94
CA ALA A 27 2.83 -8.76 1.37
C ALA A 27 3.19 -7.69 2.43
N ALA A 28 4.07 -8.01 3.39
CA ALA A 28 4.48 -7.08 4.43
C ALA A 28 5.47 -6.01 3.91
N PHE A 29 6.41 -6.41 3.05
CA PHE A 29 7.47 -5.55 2.54
C PHE A 29 6.93 -4.45 1.63
N GLY A 30 5.86 -4.72 0.89
CA GLY A 30 5.16 -3.69 0.11
C GLY A 30 4.76 -2.48 0.96
N LYS A 31 4.19 -2.70 2.16
CA LYS A 31 3.82 -1.61 3.07
C LYS A 31 5.03 -0.83 3.58
N ILE A 32 6.15 -1.51 3.81
CA ILE A 32 7.40 -0.87 4.23
C ILE A 32 7.91 0.05 3.12
N VAL A 33 7.94 -0.45 1.88
CA VAL A 33 8.36 0.33 0.71
C VAL A 33 7.43 1.52 0.48
N SER A 34 6.11 1.33 0.52
CA SER A 34 5.15 2.44 0.37
C SER A 34 5.32 3.49 1.46
N SER A 35 5.53 3.09 2.72
CA SER A 35 5.78 4.04 3.81
C SER A 35 7.07 4.81 3.60
N PHE A 36 8.13 4.15 3.13
CA PHE A 36 9.40 4.80 2.84
C PHE A 36 9.26 5.83 1.70
N VAL A 37 8.60 5.45 0.61
CA VAL A 37 8.35 6.37 -0.52
C VAL A 37 7.56 7.59 -0.05
N ASN A 38 6.43 7.39 0.64
CA ASN A 38 5.54 8.47 1.04
C ASN A 38 6.14 9.39 2.11
N ASN A 39 6.84 8.83 3.10
CA ASN A 39 7.28 9.59 4.26
C ASN A 39 8.72 10.10 4.15
N VAL A 40 9.56 9.51 3.30
CA VAL A 40 10.99 9.85 3.19
C VAL A 40 11.33 10.42 1.82
N LEU A 41 10.78 9.84 0.75
CA LEU A 41 11.17 10.17 -0.62
C LEU A 41 10.32 11.31 -1.21
N MET A 42 9.01 11.27 -0.97
CA MET A 42 8.03 12.26 -1.44
C MET A 42 8.24 13.67 -0.86
N PRO A 43 8.58 13.90 0.43
CA PRO A 43 8.73 15.27 0.95
C PRO A 43 9.89 16.06 0.31
N PRO A 44 11.11 15.51 0.14
CA PRO A 44 12.17 16.18 -0.60
C PRO A 44 11.83 16.43 -2.07
N LEU A 45 11.13 15.48 -2.72
CA LEU A 45 10.64 15.67 -4.09
C LEU A 45 9.59 16.79 -4.16
N GLY A 46 8.64 16.84 -3.22
CA GLY A 46 7.66 17.92 -3.10
C GLY A 46 8.30 19.29 -3.00
N ILE A 47 9.40 19.41 -2.23
CA ILE A 47 10.17 20.64 -2.11
C ILE A 47 10.86 20.99 -3.45
N LEU A 48 11.49 20.02 -4.11
CA LEU A 48 12.19 20.22 -5.39
C LEU A 48 11.28 20.63 -6.55
N ILE A 49 10.03 20.18 -6.54
CA ILE A 49 9.07 20.39 -7.64
C ILE A 49 8.17 21.63 -7.38
N GLY A 50 8.46 22.42 -6.34
CA GLY A 50 7.84 23.72 -6.09
C GLY A 50 6.94 23.82 -4.85
N GLY A 51 7.11 22.95 -3.86
CA GLY A 51 6.33 22.97 -2.61
C GLY A 51 4.94 22.36 -2.74
N VAL A 52 4.70 21.59 -3.79
CA VAL A 52 3.44 20.87 -4.00
C VAL A 52 3.47 19.60 -3.15
N ASP A 53 2.61 19.56 -2.15
CA ASP A 53 2.31 18.32 -1.44
C ASP A 53 1.48 17.43 -2.37
N PHE A 54 2.12 16.44 -3.00
CA PHE A 54 1.49 15.49 -3.90
C PHE A 54 0.28 14.83 -3.25
N THR A 55 0.26 14.66 -1.93
CA THR A 55 -0.87 14.11 -1.17
C THR A 55 -2.17 14.91 -1.35
N ASN A 56 -2.07 16.22 -1.57
CA ASN A 56 -3.22 17.13 -1.71
C ASN A 56 -3.59 17.42 -3.17
N LEU A 57 -2.93 16.79 -4.14
CA LEU A 57 -3.27 16.94 -5.54
C LEU A 57 -4.58 16.25 -5.87
N ALA A 58 -5.61 17.07 -6.04
CA ALA A 58 -6.93 16.61 -6.41
C ALA A 58 -7.57 17.53 -7.45
N ILE A 59 -8.24 16.94 -8.44
CA ILE A 59 -9.11 17.67 -9.36
C ILE A 59 -10.52 17.64 -8.79
N VAL A 60 -11.12 18.80 -8.55
CA VAL A 60 -12.52 18.91 -8.14
C VAL A 60 -13.39 18.66 -9.35
N LEU A 61 -14.10 17.53 -9.36
CA LEU A 61 -15.04 17.16 -10.42
C LEU A 61 -16.42 17.79 -10.20
N LYS A 62 -16.77 18.05 -8.94
CA LYS A 62 -17.99 18.76 -8.55
C LYS A 62 -17.74 19.54 -7.27
N GLU A 63 -18.05 20.84 -7.30
CA GLU A 63 -17.89 21.72 -6.15
C GLU A 63 -18.81 21.32 -5.00
N ALA A 64 -18.37 21.60 -3.77
CA ALA A 64 -19.19 21.42 -2.58
C ALA A 64 -20.35 22.42 -2.62
N VAL A 65 -21.57 21.94 -2.38
CA VAL A 65 -22.76 22.79 -2.26
C VAL A 65 -23.42 22.51 -0.92
N GLY A 66 -23.50 23.51 -0.04
CA GLY A 66 -24.07 23.36 1.30
C GLY A 66 -23.30 22.35 2.15
N GLU A 67 -23.99 21.36 2.71
CA GLU A 67 -23.38 20.30 3.52
C GLU A 67 -22.83 19.12 2.69
N THR A 68 -22.99 19.14 1.37
CA THR A 68 -22.48 18.07 0.51
C THR A 68 -21.00 18.31 0.17
N PRO A 69 -20.09 17.39 0.55
CA PRO A 69 -18.67 17.53 0.27
C PRO A 69 -18.38 17.49 -1.24
N ALA A 70 -17.31 18.17 -1.65
CA ALA A 70 -16.87 18.19 -3.04
C ALA A 70 -16.48 16.77 -3.51
N VAL A 71 -16.82 16.45 -4.74
CA VAL A 71 -16.36 15.20 -5.36
C VAL A 71 -15.01 15.48 -5.99
N THR A 72 -13.95 14.90 -5.42
CA THR A 72 -12.57 15.13 -5.85
C THR A 72 -11.93 13.84 -6.35
N LEU A 73 -11.20 13.94 -7.47
CA LEU A 73 -10.28 12.91 -7.92
C LEU A 73 -8.90 13.23 -7.36
N SER A 74 -8.55 12.63 -6.24
CA SER A 74 -7.24 12.78 -5.57
C SER A 74 -6.18 11.96 -6.27
N TYR A 75 -5.74 12.42 -7.46
CA TYR A 75 -4.73 11.74 -8.27
C TYR A 75 -3.35 11.74 -7.60
N GLY A 76 -3.14 12.64 -6.64
CA GLY A 76 -1.96 12.73 -5.79
C GLY A 76 -1.62 11.47 -5.00
N ILE A 77 -2.60 10.61 -4.72
CA ILE A 77 -2.40 9.34 -3.98
C ILE A 77 -1.72 8.28 -4.87
N PHE A 78 -1.74 8.47 -6.19
CA PHE A 78 -1.14 7.55 -7.16
C PHE A 78 0.29 7.92 -7.57
N ILE A 79 0.80 9.06 -7.11
CA ILE A 79 2.17 9.56 -7.31
C ILE A 79 2.93 9.35 -6.01
#